data_AF-A0A8T4TJ22-F1
#
_entry.id   AF-A0A8T4TJ22-F1
#
_cell.length_a   1.000
_cell.length_b   1.000
_cell.length_c   1.000
_cell.angle_alpha   90.00
_cell.angle_beta   90.00
_cell.angle_gamma   90.00
#
_symmetry.space_group_name_H-M   'P 1'
#
loop_
_entity.id
_entity.type
_entity.pdbx_description
1 polymer ?
#
loop_
_entity_poly.entity_id
_entity_poly.type
_entity_poly.pdbx_seq_one_letter_code
_entity_poly.pdbx_strand_id
1 'polypeptide(L)'
;MKFWIIVGLLLMMFPLVAAAPVRDVTLNLGESILLDGKNITLARSSDESTILCINNKEIIVSKDKRVDGIYIDYRSSDEQKARFKLEYDCGDDCACDEDECDNAVCVDTFLNAVNDNEDEKSDVECIENSECNDEDVCTIDSCSEGKCNYEEIFGCGVINLTETSPNDENKSGVSSAFIKSLAFFLLAIVVVLVFFSIIKLFIQKKK
;
A
#
# COMPACT_ATOMS: atom_id res chain seq x y z
N MET A 1 45.37 35.16 -16.68
CA MET A 1 45.14 35.06 -15.22
C MET A 1 43.70 35.40 -14.77
N LYS A 2 42.95 36.28 -15.45
CA LYS A 2 41.61 36.69 -14.99
C LYS A 2 40.47 35.70 -15.26
N PHE A 3 40.57 34.87 -16.30
CA PHE A 3 39.49 33.94 -16.68
C PHE A 3 39.27 32.82 -15.64
N TRP A 4 40.35 32.24 -15.13
CA TRP A 4 40.29 31.16 -14.13
C TRP A 4 39.73 31.64 -12.78
N ILE A 5 39.92 32.91 -12.44
CA ILE A 5 39.35 33.52 -11.22
C ILE A 5 37.84 33.68 -11.36
N ILE A 6 37.36 34.12 -12.53
CA ILE A 6 35.93 34.30 -12.79
C ILE A 6 35.20 32.95 -12.80
N VAL A 7 35.80 31.91 -13.41
CA VAL A 7 35.24 30.55 -13.40
C VAL A 7 35.18 29.96 -11.98
N GLY A 8 36.21 30.19 -11.16
CA GLY A 8 36.20 29.77 -9.76
C GLY A 8 35.11 30.46 -8.92
N LEU A 9 34.88 31.75 -9.16
CA LEU A 9 33.87 32.53 -8.44
C LEU A 9 32.43 32.16 -8.88
N LEU A 10 32.24 31.81 -10.16
CA LEU A 10 30.95 31.37 -10.70
C LEU A 10 30.59 29.94 -10.25
N LEU A 11 31.57 29.07 -10.03
CA LEU A 11 31.37 27.75 -9.44
C LEU A 11 31.00 27.81 -7.94
N MET A 12 31.47 28.81 -7.19
CA MET A 12 31.05 29.02 -5.80
C MET A 12 29.66 29.65 -5.65
N MET A 13 29.10 30.22 -6.72
CA MET A 13 27.75 30.79 -6.73
C MET A 13 26.66 29.78 -7.09
N PHE A 14 27.01 28.51 -7.34
CA PHE A 14 26.01 27.45 -7.39
C PHE A 14 25.62 27.10 -5.95
N PRO A 15 24.42 27.47 -5.48
CA PRO A 15 23.94 26.95 -4.22
C PRO A 15 23.91 25.43 -4.32
N LEU A 16 24.56 24.77 -3.36
CA LEU A 16 24.37 23.35 -3.13
C LEU A 16 22.91 23.19 -2.72
N VAL A 17 22.04 22.88 -3.67
CA VAL A 17 20.66 22.50 -3.37
C VAL A 17 20.75 21.14 -2.70
N ALA A 18 20.58 21.12 -1.38
CA ALA A 18 20.38 19.89 -0.64
C ALA A 18 19.06 19.27 -1.15
N ALA A 19 19.15 18.15 -1.85
CA ALA A 19 17.97 17.42 -2.27
C ALA A 19 17.37 16.72 -1.03
N ALA A 20 16.06 16.79 -0.89
CA ALA A 20 15.33 16.06 0.14
C ALA A 20 15.61 14.55 0.02
N PRO A 21 15.72 13.82 1.14
CA PRO A 21 15.88 12.38 1.11
C PRO A 21 14.63 11.73 0.51
N VAL A 22 14.83 11.00 -0.58
CA VAL A 22 13.80 10.26 -1.30
C VAL A 22 14.04 8.76 -1.08
N ARG A 23 12.99 8.02 -0.72
CA ARG A 23 13.03 6.56 -0.58
C ARG A 23 11.87 5.88 -1.29
N ASP A 24 12.19 4.92 -2.15
CA ASP A 24 11.21 3.95 -2.64
C ASP A 24 11.04 2.84 -1.58
N VAL A 25 9.82 2.66 -1.10
CA VAL A 25 9.50 1.75 0.00
C VAL A 25 8.39 0.81 -0.42
N THR A 26 8.45 -0.44 0.04
CA THR A 26 7.35 -1.39 -0.01
C THR A 26 7.14 -1.88 1.41
N LEU A 27 5.94 -1.66 1.95
CA LEU A 27 5.57 -2.11 3.29
C LEU A 27 4.56 -3.23 3.16
N ASN A 28 4.72 -4.30 3.94
CA ASN A 28 3.67 -5.28 4.18
C ASN A 28 2.75 -4.79 5.32
N LEU A 29 1.55 -5.35 5.44
CA LEU A 29 0.65 -5.04 6.56
C LEU A 29 1.37 -5.22 7.90
N GLY A 30 1.25 -4.22 8.78
CA GLY A 30 1.91 -4.13 10.08
C GLY A 30 3.40 -3.76 10.03
N GLU A 31 4.02 -3.71 8.84
CA GLU A 31 5.41 -3.31 8.69
C GLU A 31 5.55 -1.79 8.87
N SER A 32 6.65 -1.39 9.50
CA SER A 32 6.94 0.01 9.80
C SER A 32 8.31 0.41 9.28
N ILE A 33 8.45 1.68 8.88
CA ILE A 33 9.73 2.29 8.52
C ILE A 33 9.93 3.59 9.28
N LEU A 34 11.18 3.83 9.69
CA LEU A 34 11.62 5.11 10.23
C LEU A 34 12.21 5.95 9.09
N LEU A 35 11.62 7.13 8.86
CA LEU A 35 12.10 8.13 7.91
C LEU A 35 12.27 9.46 8.64
N ASP A 36 13.51 9.92 8.80
CA ASP A 36 13.87 11.19 9.44
C ASP A 36 13.17 11.45 10.78
N GLY A 37 13.06 10.40 11.60
CA GLY A 37 12.41 10.49 12.89
C GLY A 37 10.90 10.62 12.77
N LYS A 38 10.27 9.98 11.78
CA LYS A 38 8.83 9.65 11.70
C LYS A 38 8.67 8.15 11.57
N ASN A 39 7.78 7.56 12.36
CA ASN A 39 7.44 6.15 12.27
C ASN A 39 6.21 5.98 11.37
N ILE A 40 6.38 5.28 10.25
CA ILE A 40 5.35 5.11 9.23
C ILE A 40 5.02 3.63 9.15
N THR A 41 3.83 3.25 9.58
CA THR A 41 3.34 1.86 9.58
C THR A 41 2.24 1.68 8.52
N LEU A 42 2.27 0.59 7.76
CA LEU A 42 1.13 0.20 6.94
C LEU A 42 0.09 -0.52 7.81
N ALA A 43 -0.99 0.17 8.18
CA ALA A 43 -2.02 -0.39 9.04
C ALA A 43 -3.02 -1.24 8.24
N ARG A 44 -3.50 -0.75 7.09
CA ARG A 44 -4.40 -1.46 6.18
C ARG A 44 -4.07 -1.18 4.72
N SER A 45 -4.48 -2.09 3.85
CA SER A 45 -4.20 -2.02 2.42
C SER A 45 -5.30 -2.74 1.65
N SER A 46 -5.75 -2.16 0.54
CA SER A 46 -6.66 -2.76 -0.43
C SER A 46 -6.12 -2.51 -1.85
N ASP A 47 -6.84 -2.94 -2.89
CA ASP A 47 -6.44 -2.69 -4.27
C ASP A 47 -6.55 -1.20 -4.68
N GLU A 48 -7.31 -0.39 -3.93
CA GLU A 48 -7.64 0.99 -4.28
C GLU A 48 -7.04 2.03 -3.32
N SER A 49 -6.83 1.68 -2.06
CA SER A 49 -6.31 2.60 -1.06
C SER A 49 -5.58 1.89 0.08
N THR A 50 -4.88 2.68 0.89
CA THR A 50 -4.11 2.19 2.05
C THR A 50 -4.32 3.11 3.24
N ILE A 51 -4.19 2.58 4.44
CA ILE A 51 -4.15 3.35 5.68
C ILE A 51 -2.73 3.28 6.22
N LEU A 52 -2.08 4.45 6.27
CA LEU A 52 -0.80 4.62 6.95
C LEU A 52 -1.04 5.18 8.33
N CYS A 53 -0.37 4.61 9.33
CA CYS A 53 -0.23 5.23 10.63
C CYS A 53 1.08 5.99 10.69
N ILE A 54 1.00 7.28 10.99
CA ILE A 54 2.16 8.15 11.15
C ILE A 54 2.03 8.84 12.50
N ASN A 55 2.92 8.49 13.43
CA ASN A 55 2.92 8.99 14.82
C ASN A 55 1.54 8.89 15.48
N ASN A 56 0.96 7.69 15.53
CA ASN A 56 -0.37 7.40 16.08
C ASN A 56 -1.56 8.02 15.33
N LYS A 57 -1.35 8.71 14.19
CA LYS A 57 -2.45 9.23 13.36
C LYS A 57 -2.66 8.36 12.12
N GLU A 58 -3.87 7.83 11.95
CA GLU A 58 -4.27 7.11 10.75
C GLU A 58 -4.58 8.08 9.59
N ILE A 59 -4.08 7.74 8.41
CA ILE A 59 -4.23 8.53 7.20
C ILE A 59 -4.55 7.61 6.04
N ILE A 60 -5.68 7.85 5.39
CA ILE A 60 -6.01 7.18 4.11
C ILE A 60 -5.17 7.81 2.98
N VAL A 61 -4.58 6.94 2.16
CA VAL A 61 -3.75 7.26 0.99
C VAL A 61 -4.20 6.40 -0.19
N SER A 62 -4.81 7.03 -1.19
CA SER A 62 -5.21 6.45 -2.48
C SER A 62 -4.54 7.12 -3.68
N LYS A 63 -3.80 8.21 -3.42
CA LYS A 63 -3.08 9.04 -4.39
C LYS A 63 -2.02 9.85 -3.65
N ASP A 64 -1.22 10.59 -4.41
CA ASP A 64 -0.20 11.47 -3.86
C ASP A 64 -0.76 12.42 -2.79
N LYS A 65 -0.12 12.43 -1.62
CA LYS A 65 -0.58 13.18 -0.45
C LYS A 65 0.60 13.71 0.35
N ARG A 66 0.44 14.86 0.99
CA ARG A 66 1.45 15.43 1.90
C ARG A 66 0.87 15.49 3.31
N VAL A 67 1.55 14.88 4.28
CA VAL A 67 1.15 14.86 5.69
C VAL A 67 2.40 15.06 6.54
N ASP A 68 2.34 16.01 7.47
CA ASP A 68 3.40 16.28 8.46
C ASP A 68 4.82 16.34 7.88
N GLY A 69 4.95 17.02 6.73
CA GLY A 69 6.22 17.21 6.04
C GLY A 69 6.68 16.04 5.16
N ILE A 70 5.98 14.91 5.20
CA ILE A 70 6.22 13.77 4.32
C ILE A 70 5.34 13.90 3.08
N TYR A 71 5.96 13.94 1.90
CA TYR A 71 5.29 13.72 0.63
C TYR A 71 5.27 12.22 0.32
N ILE A 72 4.06 11.69 0.14
CA ILE A 72 3.78 10.29 -0.11
C ILE A 72 3.30 10.19 -1.56
N ASP A 73 4.16 9.70 -2.45
CA ASP A 73 3.82 9.36 -3.83
C ASP A 73 3.33 7.92 -3.87
N TYR A 74 2.03 7.76 -4.13
CA TYR A 74 1.33 6.50 -4.06
C TYR A 74 1.50 5.73 -5.36
N ARG A 75 2.14 4.56 -5.31
CA ARG A 75 2.46 3.79 -6.53
C ARG A 75 1.44 2.71 -6.82
N SER A 76 1.17 1.86 -5.84
CA SER A 76 0.32 0.68 -5.98
C SER A 76 0.12 0.01 -4.63
N SER A 77 -0.98 -0.70 -4.48
CA SER A 77 -1.26 -1.56 -3.34
C SER A 77 -1.99 -2.82 -3.78
N ASP A 78 -2.00 -3.80 -2.88
CA ASP A 78 -2.93 -4.92 -2.86
C ASP A 78 -3.42 -5.12 -1.41
N GLU A 79 -4.21 -6.15 -1.14
CA GLU A 79 -4.73 -6.46 0.21
C GLU A 79 -3.65 -6.67 1.30
N GLN A 80 -2.36 -6.85 0.95
CA GLN A 80 -1.31 -7.27 1.89
C GLN A 80 -0.09 -6.34 1.94
N LYS A 81 0.10 -5.51 0.92
CA LYS A 81 1.26 -4.60 0.85
C LYS A 81 0.97 -3.38 0.00
N ALA A 82 1.77 -2.35 0.23
CA ALA A 82 1.71 -1.12 -0.52
C ALA A 82 3.11 -0.59 -0.87
N ARG A 83 3.19 0.07 -2.03
CA ARG A 83 4.41 0.69 -2.56
C ARG A 83 4.26 2.19 -2.60
N PHE A 84 5.26 2.86 -2.06
CA PHE A 84 5.31 4.31 -1.98
C PHE A 84 6.67 4.81 -2.45
N LYS A 85 6.69 6.04 -2.93
CA LYS A 85 7.90 6.85 -2.93
C LYS A 85 7.70 7.94 -1.89
N LEU A 86 8.51 7.90 -0.84
CA LEU A 86 8.43 8.85 0.27
C LEU A 86 9.53 9.89 0.11
N GLU A 87 9.15 11.15 0.26
CA GLU A 87 10.07 12.27 0.30
C GLU A 87 9.82 13.08 1.57
N TYR A 88 10.86 13.23 2.38
CA TYR A 88 10.77 14.00 3.61
C TYR A 88 11.27 15.41 3.34
N ASP A 89 10.38 16.39 3.44
CA ASP A 89 10.68 17.80 3.19
C ASP A 89 10.17 18.61 4.37
N CYS A 90 11.04 18.64 5.39
CA CYS A 90 10.78 19.29 6.65
C CYS A 90 12.00 20.12 7.04
N GLY A 91 11.76 21.32 7.60
CA GLY A 91 12.82 22.13 8.19
C GLY A 91 13.32 21.55 9.53
N ASP A 92 13.86 22.41 10.40
CA ASP A 92 14.46 22.01 11.68
C ASP A 92 13.47 21.51 12.76
N ASP A 93 12.15 21.52 12.48
CA ASP A 93 11.08 21.45 13.50
C ASP A 93 10.11 20.26 13.31
N CYS A 94 10.58 19.15 12.75
CA CYS A 94 9.72 18.00 12.42
C CYS A 94 10.25 16.64 12.88
N ALA A 95 11.44 16.61 13.49
CA ALA A 95 11.91 15.42 14.18
C ALA A 95 11.01 15.18 15.40
N CYS A 96 10.46 13.98 15.54
CA CYS A 96 9.92 13.59 16.84
C CYS A 96 11.05 13.54 17.86
N ASP A 97 10.80 14.01 19.07
CA ASP A 97 11.51 13.48 20.23
C ASP A 97 11.06 12.02 20.47
N GLU A 98 11.88 11.19 21.14
CA GLU A 98 11.73 9.71 21.17
C GLU A 98 10.32 9.19 21.52
N ASP A 99 9.53 9.96 22.28
CA ASP A 99 8.17 9.61 22.70
C ASP A 99 7.05 10.02 21.71
N GLU A 100 7.33 10.90 20.74
CA GLU A 100 6.34 11.47 19.79
C GLU A 100 6.18 10.63 18.50
N CYS A 101 6.94 9.55 18.39
CA CYS A 101 7.06 8.71 17.20
C CYS A 101 6.56 7.28 17.40
N ASP A 102 5.70 7.12 18.39
CA ASP A 102 5.02 5.85 18.61
C ASP A 102 3.87 5.68 17.62
N ASN A 103 3.63 4.44 17.20
CA ASN A 103 2.46 4.01 16.42
C ASN A 103 1.63 2.98 17.20
N ALA A 104 1.89 2.79 18.50
CA ALA A 104 1.17 1.86 19.36
C ALA A 104 -0.34 2.02 19.27
N VAL A 105 -0.86 3.25 19.12
CA VAL A 105 -2.30 3.51 18.97
C VAL A 105 -2.86 2.76 17.76
N CYS A 106 -2.18 2.77 16.62
CA CYS A 106 -2.66 2.12 15.40
C CYS A 106 -2.33 0.62 15.35
N VAL A 107 -1.22 0.21 15.98
CA VAL A 107 -0.80 -1.20 16.03
C VAL A 107 -1.67 -2.00 16.99
N ASP A 108 -2.09 -1.41 18.10
CA ASP A 108 -3.05 -2.03 19.02
C ASP A 108 -4.42 -2.20 18.36
N THR A 109 -4.84 -1.28 17.48
CA THR A 109 -6.08 -1.46 16.68
C THR A 109 -6.03 -2.72 15.79
N PHE A 110 -4.86 -3.08 15.25
CA PHE A 110 -4.69 -4.30 14.45
C PHE A 110 -4.70 -5.58 15.29
N LEU A 111 -4.16 -5.55 16.52
CA LEU A 111 -4.14 -6.69 17.45
C LEU A 111 -5.47 -6.87 18.20
N ASN A 112 -6.17 -5.77 18.48
CA ASN A 112 -7.46 -5.78 19.17
C ASN A 112 -8.62 -6.12 18.22
N ALA A 113 -8.51 -5.80 16.91
CA ALA A 113 -9.45 -6.29 15.89
C ALA A 113 -9.46 -7.82 15.76
N VAL A 114 -8.40 -8.51 16.20
CA VAL A 114 -8.32 -9.97 16.22
C VAL A 114 -8.88 -10.57 17.52
N ASN A 115 -8.93 -9.79 18.61
CA ASN A 115 -9.15 -10.35 19.94
C ASN A 115 -10.36 -9.83 20.72
N ASP A 116 -10.97 -8.69 20.39
CA ASP A 116 -12.12 -8.23 21.19
C ASP A 116 -13.26 -7.62 20.37
N ASN A 117 -14.43 -8.12 20.76
CA ASN A 117 -15.78 -7.79 20.36
C ASN A 117 -16.05 -6.27 20.30
N GLU A 118 -16.77 -5.85 19.26
CA GLU A 118 -17.74 -4.75 19.20
C GLU A 118 -17.61 -3.69 20.31
N ASP A 119 -17.03 -2.51 20.00
CA ASP A 119 -17.52 -1.19 20.50
C ASP A 119 -16.54 0.00 20.34
N GLU A 120 -15.36 -0.14 19.72
CA GLU A 120 -14.51 1.04 19.45
C GLU A 120 -14.72 1.58 18.03
N LYS A 121 -15.75 2.42 17.94
CA LYS A 121 -16.17 3.17 16.75
C LYS A 121 -15.05 4.09 16.24
N SER A 122 -14.22 3.52 15.37
CA SER A 122 -13.42 4.10 14.28
C SER A 122 -13.51 5.63 14.12
N ASP A 123 -12.49 6.35 14.59
CA ASP A 123 -12.24 7.79 14.34
C ASP A 123 -11.54 8.00 12.97
N VAL A 124 -11.97 7.27 11.93
CA VAL A 124 -11.39 7.35 10.59
C VAL A 124 -11.89 8.61 9.87
N GLU A 125 -10.96 9.50 9.51
CA GLU A 125 -11.25 10.72 8.74
C GLU A 125 -11.61 10.40 7.28
N CYS A 126 -12.64 11.05 6.74
CA CYS A 126 -13.11 10.86 5.37
C CYS A 126 -13.59 12.17 4.71
N ILE A 127 -13.74 12.15 3.38
CA ILE A 127 -14.28 13.21 2.53
C ILE A 127 -15.50 12.68 1.76
N GLU A 128 -15.47 11.41 1.31
CA GLU A 128 -16.54 10.77 0.53
C GLU A 128 -16.92 9.39 1.10
N ASN A 129 -18.16 8.94 0.90
CA ASN A 129 -18.65 7.67 1.45
C ASN A 129 -17.83 6.45 0.99
N SER A 130 -17.28 6.48 -0.22
CA SER A 130 -16.46 5.38 -0.74
C SER A 130 -15.17 5.15 0.05
N GLU A 131 -14.72 6.14 0.81
CA GLU A 131 -13.53 6.05 1.66
C GLU A 131 -13.81 5.33 2.98
N CYS A 132 -15.08 5.11 3.30
CA CYS A 132 -15.54 4.49 4.53
C CYS A 132 -15.89 3.01 4.38
N ASN A 133 -15.41 2.31 3.34
CA ASN A 133 -15.72 0.89 3.17
C ASN A 133 -15.06 0.03 4.27
N ASP A 134 -15.83 -0.53 5.21
CA ASP A 134 -15.33 -1.50 6.22
C ASP A 134 -15.37 -2.96 5.74
N GLU A 135 -15.81 -3.19 4.50
CA GLU A 135 -16.03 -4.52 3.91
C GLU A 135 -17.11 -5.36 4.60
N ASP A 136 -17.85 -4.81 5.57
CA ASP A 136 -18.99 -5.49 6.16
C ASP A 136 -20.23 -5.28 5.28
N VAL A 137 -20.74 -6.37 4.72
CA VAL A 137 -21.96 -6.35 3.90
C VAL A 137 -23.22 -6.02 4.70
N CYS A 138 -23.13 -6.02 6.04
CA CYS A 138 -24.20 -5.73 6.97
C CYS A 138 -24.20 -4.30 7.52
N THR A 139 -23.30 -3.44 7.05
CA THR A 139 -23.26 -2.02 7.40
C THR A 139 -23.59 -1.16 6.17
N ILE A 140 -24.09 0.04 6.42
CA ILE A 140 -24.18 1.12 5.45
C ILE A 140 -23.13 2.15 5.80
N ASP A 141 -22.16 2.29 4.90
CA ASP A 141 -20.99 3.13 5.14
C ASP A 141 -21.23 4.55 4.62
N SER A 142 -20.97 5.52 5.48
CA SER A 142 -21.15 6.92 5.14
C SER A 142 -20.10 7.82 5.76
N CYS A 143 -19.69 8.82 5.00
CA CYS A 143 -18.85 9.88 5.49
C CYS A 143 -19.73 11.04 5.99
N SER A 144 -19.73 11.30 7.29
CA SER A 144 -20.47 12.40 7.90
C SER A 144 -19.57 13.19 8.84
N GLU A 145 -19.59 14.51 8.70
CA GLU A 145 -18.75 15.44 9.50
C GLU A 145 -17.24 15.12 9.43
N GLY A 146 -16.80 14.58 8.29
CA GLY A 146 -15.41 14.19 8.07
C GLY A 146 -15.01 12.90 8.79
N LYS A 147 -15.98 12.10 9.26
CA LYS A 147 -15.76 10.82 9.92
C LYS A 147 -16.60 9.70 9.32
N CYS A 148 -16.04 8.51 9.27
CA CYS A 148 -16.78 7.32 8.83
C CYS A 148 -17.81 6.89 9.86
N ASN A 149 -19.02 6.59 9.38
CA ASN A 149 -20.12 6.03 10.13
C ASN A 149 -20.58 4.75 9.43
N TYR A 150 -20.71 3.70 10.23
CA TYR A 150 -21.09 2.37 9.82
C TYR A 150 -22.45 2.08 10.47
N GLU A 151 -23.53 2.20 9.71
CA GLU A 151 -24.89 1.98 10.23
C GLU A 151 -25.32 0.54 9.97
N GLU A 152 -25.57 -0.24 11.02
CA GLU A 152 -26.03 -1.62 10.88
C GLU A 152 -27.37 -1.72 10.13
N ILE A 153 -27.42 -2.63 9.16
CA ILE A 153 -28.65 -2.98 8.45
C ILE A 153 -29.48 -3.91 9.33
N PHE A 154 -30.64 -3.44 9.77
CA PHE A 154 -31.55 -4.23 10.59
C PHE A 154 -31.95 -5.55 9.90
N GLY A 155 -31.63 -6.68 10.55
CA GLY A 155 -31.90 -8.00 10.01
C GLY A 155 -30.89 -8.49 8.97
N CYS A 156 -29.72 -7.85 8.86
CA CYS A 156 -28.58 -8.46 8.19
C CYS A 156 -27.93 -9.53 9.09
N GLY A 157 -27.40 -10.59 8.50
CA GLY A 157 -26.80 -11.72 9.25
C GLY A 157 -27.79 -12.74 9.84
N VAL A 158 -29.11 -12.56 9.71
CA VAL A 158 -30.08 -13.58 10.18
C VAL A 158 -30.12 -14.77 9.21
N ILE A 159 -29.19 -15.70 9.39
CA ILE A 159 -29.31 -17.05 8.84
C ILE A 159 -30.43 -17.77 9.60
N ASN A 160 -31.59 -17.95 8.96
CA ASN A 160 -32.62 -18.85 9.47
C ASN A 160 -32.04 -20.28 9.55
N LEU A 161 -31.63 -20.71 10.74
CA LEU A 161 -31.12 -22.06 11.03
C LEU A 161 -32.21 -23.15 11.01
N THR A 162 -33.18 -23.04 10.12
CA THR A 162 -34.18 -24.08 9.88
C THR A 162 -34.23 -24.38 8.40
N GLU A 163 -33.27 -25.17 7.94
CA GLU A 163 -33.56 -26.45 7.27
C GLU A 163 -32.23 -27.16 6.99
N THR A 164 -32.06 -28.31 7.64
CA THR A 164 -31.08 -29.33 7.26
C THR A 164 -31.31 -29.76 5.81
N SER A 165 -30.28 -29.64 4.97
CA SER A 165 -30.02 -30.59 3.89
C SER A 165 -28.51 -30.84 3.80
N PRO A 166 -28.04 -32.10 3.83
CA PRO A 166 -26.63 -32.42 3.72
C PRO A 166 -26.18 -32.34 2.25
N ASN A 167 -24.88 -32.11 2.08
CA ASN A 167 -24.11 -32.07 0.83
C ASN A 167 -24.08 -30.71 0.14
N ASP A 168 -23.00 -29.96 0.37
CA ASP A 168 -22.23 -29.52 -0.78
C ASP A 168 -20.74 -29.67 -0.49
N GLU A 169 -20.09 -30.40 -1.38
CA GLU A 169 -18.72 -30.83 -1.27
C GLU A 169 -17.82 -29.67 -1.69
N ASN A 170 -16.84 -29.36 -0.84
CA ASN A 170 -15.50 -28.95 -1.21
C ASN A 170 -15.34 -28.42 -2.65
N LYS A 171 -15.53 -27.11 -2.85
CA LYS A 171 -15.10 -26.42 -4.06
C LYS A 171 -13.99 -25.45 -3.72
N SER A 172 -12.77 -25.98 -3.72
CA SER A 172 -11.55 -25.20 -3.91
C SER A 172 -11.61 -24.53 -5.31
N GLY A 173 -12.19 -23.33 -5.34
CA GLY A 173 -12.16 -22.46 -6.51
C GLY A 173 -10.75 -21.88 -6.67
N VAL A 174 -9.85 -22.64 -7.29
CA VAL A 174 -8.60 -22.09 -7.83
C VAL A 174 -9.00 -21.04 -8.87
N SER A 175 -8.66 -19.78 -8.60
CA SER A 175 -9.02 -18.67 -9.46
C SER A 175 -8.48 -18.92 -10.89
N SER A 176 -9.36 -18.77 -11.86
CA SER A 176 -9.13 -19.06 -13.28
C SER A 176 -8.16 -18.09 -13.97
N ALA A 177 -7.49 -17.22 -13.20
CA ALA A 177 -6.47 -16.29 -13.65
C ALA A 177 -5.06 -16.94 -13.70
N PHE A 178 -4.71 -17.83 -12.76
CA PHE A 178 -3.38 -18.44 -12.71
C PHE A 178 -3.11 -19.45 -13.84
N ILE A 179 -4.14 -20.18 -14.29
CA ILE A 179 -4.00 -21.22 -15.33
C ILE A 179 -3.73 -20.59 -16.70
N LYS A 180 -4.28 -19.39 -16.98
CA LYS A 180 -4.02 -18.69 -18.24
C LYS A 180 -2.56 -18.24 -18.35
N SER A 181 -1.97 -17.76 -17.26
CA SER A 181 -0.55 -17.34 -17.25
C SER A 181 0.41 -18.51 -17.52
N LEU A 182 0.16 -19.68 -16.89
CA LEU A 182 1.00 -20.87 -17.08
C LEU A 182 0.96 -21.40 -18.53
N ALA A 183 -0.21 -21.40 -19.17
CA ALA A 183 -0.36 -21.87 -20.55
C ALA A 183 0.43 -20.99 -21.55
N PHE A 184 0.43 -19.66 -21.36
CA PHE A 184 1.21 -18.75 -22.18
C PHE A 184 2.72 -18.95 -22.00
N PHE A 185 3.20 -19.17 -20.77
CA PHE A 185 4.60 -19.46 -20.49
C PHE A 185 5.07 -20.77 -21.15
N LEU A 186 4.27 -21.84 -21.06
CA LEU A 186 4.60 -23.11 -21.70
C LEU A 186 4.63 -23.00 -23.23
N LEU A 187 3.71 -22.25 -23.84
CA LEU A 187 3.70 -21.99 -25.28
C LEU A 187 4.98 -21.25 -25.73
N ALA A 188 5.38 -20.23 -24.97
CA ALA A 188 6.59 -19.45 -25.26
C ALA A 188 7.86 -20.32 -25.22
N ILE A 189 7.97 -21.22 -24.24
CA ILE A 189 9.10 -22.16 -24.14
C ILE A 189 9.16 -23.08 -25.36
N VAL A 190 8.02 -23.61 -25.82
CA VAL A 190 7.95 -24.48 -27.01
C VAL A 190 8.42 -23.73 -28.26
N VAL A 191 7.98 -22.48 -28.45
CA VAL A 191 8.41 -21.65 -29.59
C VAL A 191 9.93 -21.43 -29.59
N VAL A 192 10.51 -21.12 -28.43
CA VAL A 192 11.96 -20.93 -28.28
C VAL A 192 12.72 -22.21 -28.65
N LEU A 193 12.28 -23.38 -28.17
CA LEU A 193 12.93 -24.66 -28.48
C LEU A 193 12.85 -25.03 -29.96
N VAL A 194 11.73 -24.73 -30.62
CA VAL A 194 11.58 -24.91 -32.09
C VAL A 194 12.55 -23.98 -32.83
N PHE A 195 12.65 -22.71 -32.42
CA PHE A 195 13.57 -21.75 -33.03
C PHE A 195 15.03 -22.18 -32.91
N PHE A 196 15.45 -22.67 -31.74
CA PHE A 196 16.79 -23.23 -31.55
C PHE A 196 17.05 -24.46 -32.42
N SER A 197 16.04 -25.32 -32.61
CA SER A 197 16.13 -26.50 -33.48
C SER A 197 16.30 -26.11 -34.96
N ILE A 198 15.58 -25.08 -35.41
CA ILE A 198 15.71 -24.52 -36.77
C ILE A 198 17.10 -23.91 -36.98
N ILE A 199 17.59 -23.10 -36.03
CA ILE A 199 18.95 -22.54 -36.10
C ILE A 199 19.98 -23.65 -36.21
N LYS A 200 19.85 -24.72 -35.42
CA LYS A 200 20.76 -25.86 -35.46
C LYS A 200 20.78 -26.53 -36.83
N LEU A 201 19.63 -26.67 -37.48
CA LEU A 201 19.54 -27.17 -38.86
C LEU A 201 20.23 -26.25 -39.87
N PHE A 202 20.07 -24.93 -39.74
CA PHE A 202 20.77 -23.97 -40.61
C PHE A 202 22.28 -23.99 -40.42
N ILE A 203 22.77 -24.17 -39.18
CA ILE A 203 24.20 -24.28 -38.89
C ILE A 203 24.78 -25.59 -39.46
N GLN A 204 24.06 -26.72 -39.33
CA GLN A 204 24.52 -27.99 -39.88
C GLN A 204 24.54 -28.02 -41.41
N LYS A 205 23.62 -27.32 -42.07
CA LYS A 205 23.57 -27.25 -43.54
C LYS A 205 24.65 -26.36 -44.15
N LYS A 206 25.38 -25.60 -43.33
CA LYS A 206 26.45 -24.67 -43.74
C LYS A 206 27.88 -25.23 -43.55
N LYS A 207 28.00 -26.47 -43.07
CA LYS A 207 29.23 -27.28 -43.06
C LYS A 207 29.14 -28.34 -44.15
#